data_AF-A0A4W4H1V0-F1
#
_entry.id   AF-A0A4W4H1V0-F1
#
_cell.length_a   1.000
_cell.length_b   1.000
_cell.length_c   1.000
_cell.angle_alpha   90.00
_cell.angle_beta   90.00
_cell.angle_gamma   90.00
#
_symmetry.space_group_name_H-M   'P 1'
#
loop_
_entity.id
_entity.type
_entity.pdbx_description
1 polymer ?
#
loop_
_entity_poly.entity_id
_entity_poly.type
_entity_poly.pdbx_seq_one_letter_code
_entity_poly.pdbx_strand_id
1 'polypeptide(L)'
;ERAPGMAICSPCRAAVAAGLTVVIMGGLGAAIWALVSYLRAAEDTGLYDVQVSVADQRLRVFDSVQRRWRHVCSSSANQLLAAISCEEMGFVRAINFSVTCAPDSSSGHEFFCVKESELTYGKKISTAHCPAGIPCACCEGVVCCLHADCGRRMQPEERIVGGADARQGSWPWQVSLQYDGVHQCGGSIISDLWIISAAHCFPERYRHVSRWRVLMSSIYNTPIHKNVVIGEVRTVVYHSSYLPFVDANIDDNSRDIAVLALTKPLQFTDYVQPVCLPTYGQRLVDGQMGTVTGWGNVEYYGTQANILQEAHIPIISDAVCNAPDYYDNQVTTTMFCAGYEKGGTDSCQGDSGGPFVAADSLSKTSRYRLLGVVSWGTGCAMAKKPGVYTRVSRFLPWISSAMRTYENSPGVHKMARAATA
;
A
#
# COMPACT_ATOMS: atom_id res chain seq x y z
N GLU A 1 -64.63 -52.20 39.69
CA GLU A 1 -63.87 -50.94 39.59
C GLU A 1 -63.12 -50.89 38.26
N ARG A 2 -62.80 -49.67 37.80
CA ARG A 2 -62.57 -49.25 36.41
C ARG A 2 -61.47 -50.02 35.65
N ALA A 3 -61.75 -50.30 34.37
CA ALA A 3 -60.78 -50.65 33.34
C ALA A 3 -59.91 -49.43 32.95
N PRO A 4 -58.65 -49.62 32.47
CA PRO A 4 -57.81 -48.53 32.01
C PRO A 4 -58.20 -48.10 30.59
N GLY A 5 -58.43 -46.80 30.40
CA GLY A 5 -58.73 -46.20 29.11
C GLY A 5 -57.48 -46.10 28.23
N MET A 6 -57.52 -46.75 27.07
CA MET A 6 -56.51 -46.67 26.02
C MET A 6 -56.66 -45.32 25.28
N ALA A 7 -55.70 -44.41 25.45
CA ALA A 7 -55.68 -43.13 24.75
C ALA A 7 -55.12 -43.33 23.33
N ILE A 8 -56.01 -43.27 22.33
CA ILE A 8 -55.64 -43.26 20.92
C ILE A 8 -55.13 -41.85 20.56
N CYS A 9 -53.81 -41.70 20.44
CA CYS A 9 -53.21 -40.49 19.86
C CYS A 9 -53.57 -40.41 18.37
N SER A 10 -54.43 -39.46 18.01
CA SER A 10 -54.80 -39.19 16.61
C SER A 10 -53.56 -38.87 15.76
N PRO A 11 -53.34 -39.55 14.61
CA PRO A 11 -52.20 -39.33 13.72
C PRO A 11 -52.11 -37.88 13.19
N CYS A 12 -53.21 -37.14 13.26
CA CYS A 12 -53.28 -35.74 12.84
C CYS A 12 -52.48 -34.80 13.77
N ARG A 13 -52.42 -35.06 15.08
CA ARG A 13 -51.69 -34.21 16.04
C ARG A 13 -50.17 -34.36 15.93
N ALA A 14 -49.69 -35.57 15.66
CA ALA A 14 -48.26 -35.83 15.47
C ALA A 14 -47.74 -35.22 14.15
N ALA A 15 -48.53 -35.27 13.07
CA ALA A 15 -48.19 -34.66 11.79
C ALA A 15 -48.14 -33.12 11.87
N VAL A 16 -49.05 -32.49 12.61
CA VAL A 16 -49.05 -31.03 12.82
C VAL A 16 -47.84 -30.60 13.67
N ALA A 17 -47.50 -31.33 14.73
CA ALA A 17 -46.32 -31.03 15.54
C ALA A 17 -45.01 -31.20 14.76
N ALA A 18 -44.88 -32.27 13.97
CA ALA A 18 -43.73 -32.49 13.09
C ALA A 18 -43.62 -31.39 12.01
N GLY A 19 -44.75 -31.03 11.37
CA GLY A 19 -44.80 -29.94 10.40
C GLY A 19 -44.41 -28.59 10.99
N LEU A 20 -44.90 -28.26 12.20
CA LEU A 20 -44.55 -27.02 12.89
C LEU A 20 -43.05 -26.96 13.23
N THR A 21 -42.48 -28.10 13.67
CA THR A 21 -41.06 -28.20 14.03
C THR A 21 -40.18 -28.02 12.79
N VAL A 22 -40.56 -28.61 11.65
CA VAL A 22 -39.84 -28.44 10.37
C VAL A 22 -39.91 -27.00 9.87
N VAL A 23 -41.07 -26.33 9.98
CA VAL A 23 -41.22 -24.91 9.60
C VAL A 23 -40.40 -23.99 10.49
N ILE A 24 -40.37 -24.24 11.81
CA ILE A 24 -39.58 -23.46 12.77
C ILE A 24 -38.08 -23.66 12.51
N MET A 25 -37.63 -24.90 12.29
CA MET A 25 -36.23 -25.20 11.96
C MET A 25 -35.81 -24.59 10.62
N GLY A 26 -36.69 -24.62 9.61
CA GLY A 26 -36.48 -23.95 8.32
C GLY A 26 -36.40 -22.42 8.46
N GLY A 27 -37.28 -21.83 9.27
CA GLY A 27 -37.27 -20.40 9.58
C GLY A 27 -36.02 -19.94 10.33
N LEU A 28 -35.58 -20.72 11.33
CA LEU A 28 -34.32 -20.47 12.04
C LEU A 28 -33.10 -20.62 11.11
N GLY A 29 -33.09 -21.64 10.25
CA GLY A 29 -32.05 -21.82 9.24
C GLY A 29 -31.95 -20.63 8.27
N ALA A 30 -33.10 -20.15 7.78
CA ALA A 30 -33.16 -18.98 6.90
C ALA A 30 -32.72 -17.69 7.62
N ALA A 31 -33.11 -17.50 8.88
CA ALA A 31 -32.71 -16.34 9.68
C ALA A 31 -31.21 -16.33 9.99
N ILE A 32 -30.64 -17.49 10.35
CA ILE A 32 -29.19 -17.65 10.55
C ILE A 32 -28.44 -17.40 9.24
N TRP A 33 -28.92 -17.95 8.12
CA TRP A 33 -28.32 -17.72 6.80
C TRP A 33 -28.37 -16.24 6.40
N ALA A 34 -29.49 -15.56 6.62
CA ALA A 34 -29.64 -14.13 6.35
C ALA A 34 -28.74 -13.28 7.25
N LEU A 35 -28.64 -13.62 8.54
CA LEU A 35 -27.76 -12.93 9.48
C LEU A 35 -26.29 -13.14 9.14
N VAL A 36 -25.86 -14.38 8.85
CA VAL A 36 -24.49 -14.68 8.41
C VAL A 36 -24.16 -13.99 7.09
N SER A 37 -25.11 -13.95 6.15
CA SER A 37 -24.93 -13.25 4.87
C SER A 37 -24.85 -11.74 5.08
N TYR A 38 -25.65 -11.17 5.97
CA TYR A 38 -25.60 -9.75 6.33
C TYR A 38 -24.29 -9.39 7.04
N LEU A 39 -23.85 -10.21 8.00
CA LEU A 39 -22.59 -10.02 8.71
C LEU A 39 -21.38 -10.15 7.77
N ARG A 40 -21.36 -11.13 6.86
CA ARG A 40 -20.33 -11.25 5.81
C ARG A 40 -20.34 -10.07 4.84
N ALA A 41 -21.52 -9.63 4.41
CA ALA A 41 -21.65 -8.47 3.53
C ALA A 41 -21.18 -7.17 4.21
N ALA A 42 -21.39 -7.03 5.52
CA ALA A 42 -20.88 -5.92 6.31
C ALA A 42 -19.35 -5.99 6.47
N GLU A 43 -18.79 -7.19 6.67
CA GLU A 43 -17.34 -7.45 6.73
C GLU A 43 -16.63 -7.12 5.40
N ASP A 44 -17.35 -7.19 4.28
CA ASP A 44 -16.86 -6.85 2.94
C ASP A 44 -16.94 -5.35 2.61
N THR A 45 -17.61 -4.52 3.43
CA THR A 45 -17.65 -3.06 3.22
C THR A 45 -16.34 -2.40 3.65
N GLY A 46 -15.61 -1.79 2.71
CA GLY A 46 -14.35 -1.10 2.98
C GLY A 46 -13.08 -1.89 2.61
N LEU A 47 -13.22 -3.10 2.07
CA LEU A 47 -12.11 -3.81 1.43
C LEU A 47 -11.79 -3.22 0.06
N TYR A 48 -10.55 -3.41 -0.42
CA TYR A 48 -10.21 -3.06 -1.79
C TYR A 48 -10.86 -4.05 -2.77
N ASP A 49 -11.40 -3.56 -3.89
CA ASP A 49 -12.22 -4.34 -4.84
C ASP A 49 -11.50 -5.54 -5.50
N VAL A 50 -10.19 -5.68 -5.31
CA VAL A 50 -9.39 -6.81 -5.77
C VAL A 50 -8.69 -7.45 -4.58
N GLN A 51 -8.78 -8.77 -4.46
CA GLN A 51 -8.22 -9.52 -3.35
C GLN A 51 -7.54 -10.78 -3.84
N VAL A 52 -6.46 -11.15 -3.16
CA VAL A 52 -5.84 -12.47 -3.26
C VAL A 52 -6.08 -13.20 -1.96
N SER A 53 -6.61 -14.42 -2.06
CA SER A 53 -6.83 -15.29 -0.92
C SER A 53 -5.50 -15.71 -0.28
N VAL A 54 -5.39 -15.55 1.03
CA VAL A 54 -4.19 -15.98 1.79
C VAL A 54 -4.05 -17.50 1.82
N ALA A 55 -5.16 -18.24 1.71
CA ALA A 55 -5.17 -19.69 1.84
C ALA A 55 -4.76 -20.41 0.55
N ASP A 56 -5.21 -19.93 -0.60
CA ASP A 56 -5.08 -20.62 -1.89
C ASP A 56 -4.67 -19.70 -3.06
N GLN A 57 -4.29 -18.45 -2.76
CA GLN A 57 -3.78 -17.45 -3.71
C GLN A 57 -4.75 -17.07 -4.83
N ARG A 58 -6.02 -17.50 -4.75
CA ARG A 58 -7.04 -17.21 -5.76
C ARG A 58 -7.31 -15.72 -5.82
N LEU A 59 -7.29 -15.19 -7.03
CA LEU A 59 -7.63 -13.81 -7.33
C LEU A 59 -9.16 -13.65 -7.41
N ARG A 60 -9.67 -12.64 -6.71
CA ARG A 60 -11.10 -12.30 -6.71
C ARG A 60 -11.31 -10.81 -6.93
N VAL A 61 -12.40 -10.48 -7.61
CA VAL A 61 -12.84 -9.11 -7.86
C VAL A 61 -14.23 -8.92 -7.30
N PHE A 62 -14.45 -7.78 -6.65
CA PHE A 62 -15.75 -7.38 -6.16
C PHE A 62 -16.57 -6.75 -7.30
N ASP A 63 -17.70 -7.39 -7.62
CA ASP A 63 -18.69 -6.84 -8.51
C ASP A 63 -19.63 -5.93 -7.71
N SER A 64 -19.48 -4.62 -7.90
CA SER A 64 -20.28 -3.61 -7.20
C SER A 64 -21.75 -3.59 -7.64
N VAL A 65 -22.06 -4.02 -8.86
CA VAL A 65 -23.43 -4.09 -9.40
C VAL A 65 -24.20 -5.22 -8.72
N GLN A 66 -23.56 -6.38 -8.59
CA GLN A 66 -24.18 -7.56 -7.99
C GLN A 66 -23.83 -7.76 -6.51
N ARG A 67 -23.01 -6.86 -5.93
CA ARG A 67 -22.52 -6.87 -4.54
C ARG A 67 -21.95 -8.24 -4.13
N ARG A 68 -21.06 -8.81 -4.94
CA ARG A 68 -20.46 -10.12 -4.66
C ARG A 68 -19.03 -10.25 -5.18
N TRP A 69 -18.27 -11.12 -4.53
CA TRP A 69 -16.94 -11.52 -4.98
C TRP A 69 -17.00 -12.59 -6.07
N ARG A 70 -16.33 -12.33 -7.19
CA ARG A 70 -16.18 -13.24 -8.33
C ARG A 70 -14.75 -13.73 -8.46
N HIS A 71 -14.57 -14.96 -8.90
CA HIS A 71 -13.26 -15.51 -9.25
C HIS A 71 -12.82 -15.03 -10.63
N VAL A 72 -11.55 -14.66 -10.79
CA VAL A 72 -11.03 -14.23 -12.09
C VAL A 72 -10.69 -15.45 -12.94
N CYS A 73 -11.26 -15.50 -14.15
CA CYS A 73 -11.01 -16.61 -15.06
C CYS A 73 -9.62 -16.58 -15.68
N SER A 74 -9.09 -17.78 -15.90
CA SER A 74 -7.91 -17.98 -16.72
C SER A 74 -8.12 -17.46 -18.14
N SER A 75 -7.10 -16.85 -18.69
CA SER A 75 -7.03 -16.38 -20.06
C SER A 75 -5.59 -16.45 -20.59
N SER A 76 -5.38 -16.14 -21.87
CA SER A 76 -4.03 -16.11 -22.44
C SER A 76 -3.15 -15.00 -21.83
N ALA A 77 -3.79 -14.00 -21.22
CA ALA A 77 -3.17 -12.85 -20.57
C ALA A 77 -2.90 -13.03 -19.06
N ASN A 78 -2.94 -14.25 -18.52
CA ASN A 78 -2.79 -14.53 -17.08
C ASN A 78 -1.58 -13.87 -16.42
N GLN A 79 -0.43 -13.82 -17.10
CA GLN A 79 0.77 -13.17 -16.57
C GLN A 79 0.56 -11.66 -16.37
N LEU A 80 0.02 -10.98 -17.37
CA LEU A 80 -0.28 -9.55 -17.31
C LEU A 80 -1.40 -9.27 -16.29
N LEU A 81 -2.41 -10.12 -16.26
CA LEU A 81 -3.52 -10.04 -15.33
C LEU A 81 -3.03 -10.14 -13.87
N ALA A 82 -2.20 -11.13 -13.55
CA ALA A 82 -1.61 -11.27 -12.23
C ALA A 82 -0.75 -10.06 -11.86
N ALA A 83 0.07 -9.56 -12.80
CA ALA A 83 0.90 -8.38 -12.57
C ALA A 83 0.08 -7.12 -12.25
N ILE A 84 -0.92 -6.79 -13.09
CA ILE A 84 -1.79 -5.61 -12.88
C ILE A 84 -2.59 -5.75 -11.59
N SER A 85 -3.15 -6.94 -11.33
CA SER A 85 -3.93 -7.19 -10.11
C SER A 85 -3.09 -6.98 -8.85
N CYS A 86 -1.84 -7.45 -8.88
CA CYS A 86 -0.93 -7.33 -7.76
C CYS A 86 -0.44 -5.87 -7.58
N GLU A 87 -0.23 -5.13 -8.67
CA GLU A 87 0.03 -3.67 -8.63
C GLU A 87 -1.13 -2.85 -8.05
N GLU A 88 -2.37 -3.09 -8.48
CA GLU A 88 -3.50 -2.27 -8.04
C GLU A 88 -3.85 -2.49 -6.56
N MET A 89 -3.53 -3.67 -6.02
CA MET A 89 -3.62 -3.96 -4.58
C MET A 89 -2.46 -3.36 -3.76
N GLY A 90 -1.51 -2.69 -4.42
CA GLY A 90 -0.37 -2.03 -3.79
C GLY A 90 0.84 -2.94 -3.53
N PHE A 91 0.91 -4.12 -4.15
CA PHE A 91 2.14 -4.93 -4.20
C PHE A 91 2.99 -4.47 -5.39
N VAL A 92 4.32 -4.52 -5.27
CA VAL A 92 5.19 -4.04 -6.36
C VAL A 92 5.18 -4.96 -7.58
N ARG A 93 5.06 -6.29 -7.38
CA ARG A 93 4.97 -7.26 -8.48
C ARG A 93 4.32 -8.58 -8.08
N ALA A 94 3.82 -9.29 -9.08
CA ALA A 94 3.57 -10.73 -8.98
C ALA A 94 4.90 -11.48 -9.06
N ILE A 95 5.13 -12.43 -8.15
CA ILE A 95 6.27 -13.37 -8.20
C ILE A 95 5.98 -14.47 -9.20
N ASN A 96 4.76 -15.03 -9.15
CA ASN A 96 4.32 -16.10 -10.03
C ASN A 96 2.80 -16.07 -10.18
N PHE A 97 2.29 -16.78 -11.19
CA PHE A 97 0.87 -17.06 -11.33
C PHE A 97 0.65 -18.55 -11.59
N SER A 98 -0.52 -19.05 -11.22
CA SER A 98 -0.95 -20.40 -11.54
C SER A 98 -2.44 -20.43 -11.84
N VAL A 99 -2.90 -21.55 -12.39
CA VAL A 99 -4.31 -21.78 -12.67
C VAL A 99 -4.75 -22.99 -11.87
N THR A 100 -5.86 -22.85 -11.15
CA THR A 100 -6.47 -23.95 -10.40
C THR A 100 -7.87 -24.20 -10.91
N CYS A 101 -8.36 -25.43 -10.77
CA CYS A 101 -9.73 -25.76 -11.11
C CYS A 101 -10.68 -24.82 -10.37
N ALA A 102 -11.68 -24.32 -11.10
CA ALA A 102 -12.75 -23.55 -10.49
C ALA A 102 -13.43 -24.42 -9.41
N PRO A 103 -13.86 -23.84 -8.27
CA PRO A 103 -14.73 -24.57 -7.36
C PRO A 103 -15.96 -25.08 -8.12
N ASP A 104 -16.41 -26.29 -7.82
CA ASP A 104 -17.61 -26.89 -8.44
C ASP A 104 -18.80 -25.96 -8.21
N SER A 105 -19.12 -25.18 -9.24
CA SER A 105 -20.12 -24.13 -9.20
C SER A 105 -20.93 -24.18 -10.47
N SER A 106 -22.21 -24.51 -10.32
CA SER A 106 -23.15 -24.68 -11.43
C SER A 106 -23.66 -23.35 -12.01
N SER A 107 -23.12 -22.19 -11.59
CA SER A 107 -23.60 -20.88 -12.06
C SER A 107 -22.46 -19.99 -12.60
N GLY A 108 -22.53 -19.63 -13.88
CA GLY A 108 -21.56 -18.73 -14.55
C GLY A 108 -21.52 -17.29 -14.00
N HIS A 109 -22.24 -17.00 -12.92
CA HIS A 109 -22.27 -15.71 -12.24
C HIS A 109 -21.20 -15.58 -11.15
N GLU A 110 -20.45 -16.64 -10.85
CA GLU A 110 -19.35 -16.60 -9.88
C GLU A 110 -18.01 -16.17 -10.48
N PHE A 111 -17.97 -15.98 -11.80
CA PHE A 111 -16.74 -15.71 -12.53
C PHE A 111 -16.70 -14.28 -13.08
N PHE A 112 -15.48 -13.77 -13.21
CA PHE A 112 -15.14 -12.49 -13.80
C PHE A 112 -14.18 -12.72 -14.96
N CYS A 113 -14.60 -12.36 -16.18
CA CYS A 113 -13.77 -12.46 -17.37
C CYS A 113 -13.29 -11.10 -17.80
N VAL A 114 -12.03 -11.09 -18.21
CA VAL A 114 -11.31 -9.88 -18.55
C VAL A 114 -11.22 -9.77 -20.06
N LYS A 115 -11.45 -8.58 -20.58
CA LYS A 115 -11.23 -8.27 -21.99
C LYS A 115 -9.75 -7.95 -22.19
N GLU A 116 -9.02 -8.92 -22.73
CA GLU A 116 -7.54 -8.86 -22.83
C GLU A 116 -7.02 -7.63 -23.56
N SER A 117 -7.74 -7.14 -24.58
CA SER A 117 -7.36 -5.94 -25.33
C SER A 117 -7.45 -4.62 -24.54
N GLU A 118 -8.09 -4.64 -23.36
CA GLU A 118 -8.21 -3.47 -22.48
C GLU A 118 -7.29 -3.55 -21.26
N LEU A 119 -6.57 -4.67 -21.09
CA LEU A 119 -5.58 -4.81 -20.02
C LEU A 119 -4.35 -3.96 -20.29
N THR A 120 -4.07 -3.04 -19.35
CA THR A 120 -2.84 -2.25 -19.37
C THR A 120 -2.45 -1.82 -17.96
N TYR A 121 -1.16 -1.63 -17.74
CA TYR A 121 -0.62 -1.14 -16.49
C TYR A 121 -1.21 0.23 -16.13
N GLY A 122 -1.42 0.48 -14.85
CA GLY A 122 -2.00 1.73 -14.37
C GLY A 122 -3.53 1.83 -14.49
N LYS A 123 -4.22 0.80 -15.01
CA LYS A 123 -5.68 0.68 -14.99
C LYS A 123 -6.13 -0.44 -14.06
N LYS A 124 -7.32 -0.30 -13.47
CA LYS A 124 -7.93 -1.34 -12.62
C LYS A 124 -8.46 -2.47 -13.48
N ILE A 125 -8.31 -3.73 -13.07
CA ILE A 125 -8.84 -4.87 -13.85
C ILE A 125 -10.37 -4.86 -13.92
N SER A 126 -11.05 -4.27 -12.94
CA SER A 126 -12.50 -4.09 -12.94
C SER A 126 -13.00 -3.23 -14.10
N THR A 127 -12.13 -2.41 -14.71
CA THR A 127 -12.47 -1.61 -15.90
C THR A 127 -12.37 -2.40 -17.20
N ALA A 128 -11.53 -3.44 -17.26
CA ALA A 128 -11.32 -4.27 -18.44
C ALA A 128 -12.28 -5.48 -18.45
N HIS A 129 -13.58 -5.26 -18.27
CA HIS A 129 -14.57 -6.33 -18.18
C HIS A 129 -15.32 -6.56 -19.49
N CYS A 130 -15.74 -7.80 -19.75
CA CYS A 130 -16.75 -8.09 -20.77
C CYS A 130 -18.07 -7.38 -20.42
N PRO A 131 -18.90 -6.98 -21.41
CA PRO A 131 -20.16 -6.25 -21.16
C PRO A 131 -21.01 -6.86 -20.05
N ALA A 132 -21.53 -6.01 -19.17
CA ALA A 132 -22.36 -6.42 -18.05
C ALA A 132 -23.52 -7.31 -18.51
N GLY A 133 -23.63 -8.51 -17.95
CA GLY A 133 -24.71 -9.45 -18.24
C GLY A 133 -24.36 -10.63 -19.14
N ILE A 134 -23.12 -10.76 -19.63
CA ILE A 134 -22.65 -11.96 -20.33
C ILE A 134 -21.94 -12.87 -19.30
N PRO A 135 -22.55 -14.00 -18.87
CA PRO A 135 -21.87 -14.98 -18.03
C PRO A 135 -20.75 -15.61 -18.87
N CYS A 136 -19.54 -15.67 -18.34
CA CYS A 136 -18.47 -16.42 -18.97
C CYS A 136 -18.32 -17.77 -18.29
N ALA A 137 -18.22 -18.82 -19.09
CA ALA A 137 -17.92 -20.16 -18.62
C ALA A 137 -16.41 -20.26 -18.39
N CYS A 138 -16.00 -20.37 -17.12
CA CYS A 138 -14.60 -20.40 -16.69
C CYS A 138 -13.94 -21.76 -16.93
N CYS A 139 -13.97 -22.23 -18.18
CA CYS A 139 -13.67 -23.62 -18.51
C CYS A 139 -12.21 -24.03 -18.22
N GLU A 140 -11.27 -23.08 -18.28
CA GLU A 140 -9.84 -23.33 -18.05
C GLU A 140 -9.44 -23.22 -16.57
N GLY A 141 -10.36 -22.81 -15.69
CA GLY A 141 -10.09 -22.58 -14.27
C GLY A 141 -9.88 -21.12 -13.92
N VAL A 142 -9.43 -20.87 -12.69
CA VAL A 142 -9.31 -19.53 -12.08
C VAL A 142 -7.86 -19.18 -11.79
N VAL A 143 -7.54 -17.90 -11.89
CA VAL A 143 -6.18 -17.38 -11.71
C VAL A 143 -5.82 -17.28 -10.23
N CYS A 144 -4.63 -17.75 -9.89
CA CYS A 144 -3.97 -17.50 -8.61
C CYS A 144 -2.77 -16.56 -8.82
N CYS A 145 -2.65 -15.49 -8.03
CA CYS A 145 -1.46 -14.60 -8.01
C CYS A 145 -0.66 -14.87 -6.74
N LEU A 146 0.60 -15.28 -6.89
CA LEU A 146 1.57 -15.20 -5.81
C LEU A 146 2.25 -13.83 -5.90
N HIS A 147 1.97 -12.95 -4.95
CA HIS A 147 2.58 -11.61 -4.90
C HIS A 147 3.77 -11.57 -3.94
N ALA A 148 4.66 -10.60 -4.14
CA ALA A 148 5.66 -10.27 -3.12
C ALA A 148 4.96 -9.70 -1.88
N ASP A 149 5.28 -10.22 -0.70
CA ASP A 149 4.71 -9.74 0.55
C ASP A 149 5.33 -8.40 0.97
N CYS A 150 4.58 -7.56 1.67
CA CYS A 150 5.02 -6.21 2.07
C CYS A 150 4.26 -5.65 3.28
N GLY A 151 4.77 -4.57 3.87
CA GLY A 151 4.03 -3.76 4.84
C GLY A 151 3.71 -4.49 6.15
N ARG A 152 4.45 -5.56 6.47
CA ARG A 152 4.30 -6.31 7.72
C ARG A 152 5.45 -6.00 8.66
N ARG A 153 5.14 -5.88 9.95
CA ARG A 153 6.13 -5.82 11.02
C ARG A 153 6.15 -7.18 11.71
N MET A 154 7.34 -7.68 12.01
CA MET A 154 7.50 -8.94 12.75
C MET A 154 7.45 -8.74 14.26
N GLN A 155 7.55 -7.50 14.74
CA GLN A 155 7.49 -7.13 16.16
C GLN A 155 6.28 -6.22 16.45
N PRO A 156 5.51 -6.47 17.54
CA PRO A 156 4.39 -5.62 17.94
C PRO A 156 4.88 -4.26 18.49
N GLU A 157 4.09 -3.22 18.26
CA GLU A 157 4.37 -1.84 18.68
C GLU A 157 3.83 -1.58 20.10
N GLU A 158 4.59 -0.85 20.93
CA GLU A 158 4.05 -0.13 22.09
C GLU A 158 3.89 1.34 21.67
N ARG A 159 2.68 1.90 21.79
CA ARG A 159 2.41 3.30 21.38
C ARG A 159 3.16 4.28 22.26
N ILE A 160 3.94 5.18 21.66
CA ILE A 160 4.57 6.31 22.35
C ILE A 160 4.27 7.62 21.57
N VAL A 161 3.99 8.70 22.30
CA VAL A 161 3.61 10.02 21.74
C VAL A 161 4.75 11.01 21.96
N GLY A 162 5.13 11.77 20.92
CA GLY A 162 6.03 12.94 21.07
C GLY A 162 7.39 12.88 20.37
N GLY A 163 7.60 12.01 19.39
CA GLY A 163 8.93 11.77 18.81
C GLY A 163 9.78 10.93 19.77
N ALA A 164 10.26 9.79 19.32
CA ALA A 164 11.07 8.91 20.16
C ALA A 164 12.06 8.09 19.34
N ASP A 165 13.08 7.59 20.02
CA ASP A 165 13.97 6.56 19.47
C ASP A 165 13.15 5.33 19.07
N ALA A 166 13.20 5.01 17.78
CA ALA A 166 12.57 3.82 17.23
C ALA A 166 13.31 2.56 17.70
N ARG A 167 12.56 1.48 17.91
CA ARG A 167 13.15 0.17 18.23
C ARG A 167 13.72 -0.48 16.98
N GLN A 168 14.79 -1.25 17.17
CA GLN A 168 15.40 -2.04 16.11
C GLN A 168 14.37 -2.97 15.46
N GLY A 169 14.14 -2.81 14.16
CA GLY A 169 13.17 -3.61 13.40
C GLY A 169 11.73 -3.10 13.40
N SER A 170 11.43 -1.97 14.07
CA SER A 170 10.08 -1.36 14.01
C SER A 170 9.70 -0.91 12.59
N TRP A 171 10.69 -0.46 11.81
CA TRP A 171 10.49 0.12 10.47
C TRP A 171 11.44 -0.53 9.45
N PRO A 172 11.24 -1.81 9.13
CA PRO A 172 12.20 -2.61 8.35
C PRO A 172 12.34 -2.17 6.89
N TRP A 173 11.47 -1.26 6.42
CA TRP A 173 11.55 -0.61 5.11
C TRP A 173 12.35 0.69 5.11
N GLN A 174 12.62 1.29 6.27
CA GLN A 174 13.39 2.53 6.38
C GLN A 174 14.84 2.28 5.93
N VAL A 175 15.35 3.18 5.10
CA VAL A 175 16.78 3.20 4.74
C VAL A 175 17.39 4.57 4.92
N SER A 176 18.70 4.59 5.13
CA SER A 176 19.53 5.80 5.09
C SER A 176 20.27 5.83 3.75
N LEU A 177 20.00 6.86 2.94
CA LEU A 177 20.73 7.13 1.71
C LEU A 177 21.96 7.97 2.03
N GLN A 178 23.13 7.40 1.75
CA GLN A 178 24.42 8.02 2.05
C GLN A 178 25.17 8.36 0.78
N TYR A 179 25.74 9.57 0.74
CA TYR A 179 26.68 9.99 -0.29
C TYR A 179 28.06 10.11 0.35
N ASP A 180 29.03 9.35 -0.14
CA ASP A 180 30.38 9.23 0.46
C ASP A 180 30.38 8.89 1.96
N GLY A 181 29.45 8.02 2.37
CA GLY A 181 29.33 7.60 3.76
C GLY A 181 28.63 8.59 4.69
N VAL A 182 28.15 9.74 4.17
CA VAL A 182 27.40 10.73 4.94
C VAL A 182 25.92 10.63 4.60
N HIS A 183 25.07 10.51 5.63
CA HIS A 183 23.62 10.52 5.49
C HIS A 183 23.13 11.82 4.84
N GLN A 184 22.37 11.69 3.75
CA GLN A 184 21.78 12.82 3.02
C GLN A 184 20.25 12.84 3.14
N CYS A 185 19.63 11.67 3.00
CA CYS A 185 18.19 11.49 2.94
C CYS A 185 17.76 10.12 3.47
N GLY A 186 16.48 10.00 3.78
CA GLY A 186 15.79 8.73 3.95
C GLY A 186 15.35 8.09 2.63
N GLY A 187 14.81 6.89 2.75
CA GLY A 187 14.16 6.16 1.67
C GLY A 187 13.31 5.02 2.22
N SER A 188 12.55 4.39 1.32
CA SER A 188 11.67 3.27 1.64
C SER A 188 11.91 2.09 0.71
N ILE A 189 12.23 0.91 1.24
CA ILE A 189 12.30 -0.34 0.47
C ILE A 189 10.90 -0.68 -0.01
N ILE A 190 10.72 -0.86 -1.33
CA ILE A 190 9.44 -1.28 -1.92
C ILE A 190 9.54 -2.66 -2.58
N SER A 191 10.75 -3.09 -2.95
CA SER A 191 11.02 -4.46 -3.39
C SER A 191 12.43 -4.90 -2.99
N ASP A 192 12.81 -6.11 -3.40
CA ASP A 192 14.16 -6.63 -3.26
C ASP A 192 15.21 -5.79 -4.01
N LEU A 193 14.83 -5.04 -5.04
CA LEU A 193 15.76 -4.24 -5.86
C LEU A 193 15.51 -2.74 -5.75
N TRP A 194 14.29 -2.32 -5.37
CA TRP A 194 13.83 -0.96 -5.53
C TRP A 194 13.54 -0.23 -4.22
N ILE A 195 13.95 1.03 -4.18
CA ILE A 195 13.73 1.98 -3.09
C ILE A 195 13.04 3.23 -3.63
N ILE A 196 12.09 3.79 -2.88
CA ILE A 196 11.50 5.11 -3.15
C ILE A 196 12.17 6.17 -2.26
N SER A 197 12.41 7.34 -2.81
CA SER A 197 12.88 8.53 -2.08
C SER A 197 12.36 9.82 -2.77
N ALA A 198 12.83 10.98 -2.34
CA ALA A 198 12.50 12.27 -2.92
C ALA A 198 13.43 12.61 -4.09
N ALA A 199 12.96 13.37 -5.08
CA ALA A 199 13.79 13.81 -6.20
C ALA A 199 14.91 14.74 -5.71
N HIS A 200 14.59 15.69 -4.82
CA HIS A 200 15.51 16.71 -4.35
C HIS A 200 16.75 16.18 -3.61
N CYS A 201 16.75 14.90 -3.21
CA CYS A 201 17.91 14.21 -2.65
C CYS A 201 19.06 14.01 -3.66
N PHE A 202 18.77 14.16 -4.97
CA PHE A 202 19.73 13.90 -6.06
C PHE A 202 20.04 15.14 -6.92
N PRO A 203 20.44 16.29 -6.32
CA PRO A 203 20.83 17.49 -7.07
C PRO A 203 22.08 17.21 -7.91
N GLU A 204 22.44 18.14 -8.81
CA GLU A 204 23.60 18.00 -9.72
C GLU A 204 24.87 17.48 -9.03
N ARG A 205 25.19 18.03 -7.86
CA ARG A 205 26.37 17.64 -7.07
C ARG A 205 26.37 16.18 -6.58
N TYR A 206 25.22 15.52 -6.54
CA TYR A 206 25.06 14.14 -6.07
C TYR A 206 24.65 13.15 -7.19
N ARG A 207 24.93 13.45 -8.47
CA ARG A 207 24.56 12.57 -9.58
C ARG A 207 25.51 11.39 -9.86
N HIS A 208 26.62 11.28 -9.13
CA HIS A 208 27.51 10.12 -9.26
C HIS A 208 26.96 8.92 -8.48
N VAL A 209 26.24 8.03 -9.16
CA VAL A 209 25.58 6.87 -8.55
C VAL A 209 26.54 5.96 -7.79
N SER A 210 27.79 5.81 -8.27
CA SER A 210 28.82 4.99 -7.61
C SER A 210 29.22 5.47 -6.21
N ARG A 211 28.89 6.71 -5.84
CA ARG A 211 29.14 7.30 -4.51
C ARG A 211 27.98 7.13 -3.55
N TRP A 212 26.82 6.71 -4.04
CA TRP A 212 25.66 6.42 -3.22
C TRP A 212 25.74 5.04 -2.60
N ARG A 213 25.31 4.95 -1.34
CA ARG A 213 25.10 3.70 -0.59
C ARG A 213 23.75 3.77 0.11
N VAL A 214 23.14 2.60 0.28
CA VAL A 214 21.89 2.44 1.03
C VAL A 214 22.18 1.63 2.27
N LEU A 215 22.08 2.27 3.43
CA LEU A 215 22.23 1.61 4.72
C LEU A 215 20.85 1.16 5.22
N MET A 216 20.74 -0.11 5.61
CA MET A 216 19.50 -0.72 6.11
C MET A 216 19.80 -1.71 7.26
N SER A 217 18.74 -2.31 7.83
CA SER A 217 18.85 -3.25 8.96
C SER A 217 19.40 -2.65 10.27
N SER A 218 19.39 -1.33 10.42
CA SER A 218 19.96 -0.62 11.57
C SER A 218 19.14 0.62 11.90
N ILE A 219 18.93 0.88 13.19
CA ILE A 219 18.41 2.17 13.67
C ILE A 219 19.50 3.24 13.78
N TYR A 220 20.76 2.93 13.53
CA TYR A 220 21.84 3.91 13.47
C TYR A 220 22.17 4.28 12.04
N ASN A 221 22.37 5.58 11.78
CA ASN A 221 22.77 6.10 10.46
C ASN A 221 24.28 5.94 10.17
N THR A 222 25.03 5.30 11.07
CA THR A 222 26.45 4.96 10.90
C THR A 222 26.66 3.44 10.94
N PRO A 223 27.60 2.88 10.16
CA PRO A 223 27.84 1.44 10.08
C PRO A 223 28.65 0.90 11.27
N ILE A 224 28.19 1.13 12.50
CA ILE A 224 28.91 0.75 13.73
C ILE A 224 28.63 -0.71 14.12
N HIS A 225 27.51 -1.29 13.70
CA HIS A 225 27.06 -2.62 14.13
C HIS A 225 27.35 -3.72 13.09
N LYS A 226 27.65 -4.92 13.58
CA LYS A 226 28.06 -6.10 12.76
C LYS A 226 27.00 -6.62 11.79
N ASN A 227 25.74 -6.16 11.89
CA ASN A 227 24.61 -6.67 11.11
C ASN A 227 24.01 -5.61 10.16
N VAL A 228 24.74 -4.53 9.89
CA VAL A 228 24.31 -3.49 8.93
C VAL A 228 24.39 -4.06 7.52
N VAL A 229 23.31 -3.91 6.75
CA VAL A 229 23.29 -4.26 5.33
C VAL A 229 23.53 -2.98 4.52
N ILE A 230 24.50 -3.03 3.61
CA ILE A 230 24.84 -1.91 2.73
C ILE A 230 24.57 -2.32 1.28
N GLY A 231 23.59 -1.66 0.66
CA GLY A 231 23.27 -1.78 -0.76
C GLY A 231 24.08 -0.78 -1.60
N GLU A 232 24.61 -1.24 -2.72
CA GLU A 232 25.15 -0.36 -3.76
C GLU A 232 24.01 0.10 -4.68
N VAL A 233 24.02 1.38 -5.05
CA VAL A 233 23.06 1.92 -6.01
C VAL A 233 23.60 1.71 -7.42
N ARG A 234 22.74 1.22 -8.31
CA ARG A 234 23.03 1.08 -9.75
C ARG A 234 22.40 2.22 -10.54
N THR A 235 21.16 2.57 -10.19
CA THR A 235 20.32 3.47 -10.97
C THR A 235 19.54 4.40 -10.06
N VAL A 236 19.40 5.65 -10.46
CA VAL A 236 18.48 6.63 -9.86
C VAL A 236 17.59 7.17 -10.96
N VAL A 237 16.27 7.15 -10.77
CA VAL A 237 15.30 7.75 -11.69
C VAL A 237 14.47 8.75 -10.92
N TYR A 238 14.54 10.03 -11.30
CA TYR A 238 13.70 11.08 -10.72
C TYR A 238 12.62 11.55 -11.71
N HIS A 239 11.55 12.12 -11.19
CA HIS A 239 10.47 12.63 -12.02
C HIS A 239 10.95 13.86 -12.84
N SER A 240 10.87 13.81 -14.17
CA SER A 240 11.49 14.85 -15.03
C SER A 240 10.84 16.23 -14.93
N SER A 241 9.59 16.29 -14.43
CA SER A 241 8.87 17.54 -14.15
C SER A 241 8.99 18.02 -12.70
N TYR A 242 10.02 17.57 -11.97
CA TYR A 242 10.45 18.21 -10.72
C TYR A 242 11.23 19.48 -11.08
N LEU A 243 10.56 20.63 -10.96
CA LEU A 243 11.03 21.90 -11.52
C LEU A 243 12.30 22.48 -10.88
N PRO A 244 12.60 22.25 -9.58
CA PRO A 244 13.85 22.73 -8.97
C PRO A 244 15.12 22.15 -9.60
N PHE A 245 15.01 21.06 -10.38
CA PHE A 245 16.12 20.53 -11.19
C PHE A 245 16.24 21.15 -12.58
N VAL A 246 15.22 21.86 -13.03
CA VAL A 246 15.23 22.64 -14.28
C VAL A 246 15.71 24.06 -13.99
N ASP A 247 15.16 24.69 -12.96
CA ASP A 247 15.56 26.00 -12.47
C ASP A 247 15.43 26.02 -10.94
N ALA A 248 16.57 26.20 -10.27
CA ALA A 248 16.65 26.20 -8.80
C ALA A 248 15.93 27.39 -8.15
N ASN A 249 15.51 28.41 -8.93
CA ASN A 249 14.74 29.54 -8.44
C ASN A 249 13.22 29.28 -8.44
N ILE A 250 12.77 28.15 -8.98
CA ILE A 250 11.36 27.78 -8.98
C ILE A 250 11.01 27.16 -7.62
N ASP A 251 10.11 27.81 -6.89
CA ASP A 251 9.60 27.35 -5.59
C ASP A 251 8.37 26.41 -5.73
N ASP A 252 8.37 25.56 -6.76
CA ASP A 252 7.38 24.51 -6.95
C ASP A 252 8.03 23.14 -6.72
N ASN A 253 7.90 22.64 -5.50
CA ASN A 253 8.41 21.33 -5.10
C ASN A 253 7.49 20.16 -5.54
N SER A 254 6.58 20.38 -6.49
CA SER A 254 5.69 19.32 -6.98
C SER A 254 6.45 18.19 -7.64
N ARG A 255 5.93 16.97 -7.48
CA ARG A 255 6.49 15.75 -8.08
C ARG A 255 7.90 15.44 -7.58
N ASP A 256 8.16 15.77 -6.33
CA ASP A 256 9.37 15.42 -5.60
C ASP A 256 9.40 13.93 -5.26
N ILE A 257 9.71 13.10 -6.26
CA ILE A 257 9.78 11.65 -6.14
C ILE A 257 10.89 11.08 -7.03
N ALA A 258 11.59 10.08 -6.49
CA ALA A 258 12.58 9.29 -7.17
C ALA A 258 12.49 7.81 -6.78
N VAL A 259 12.95 6.94 -7.68
CA VAL A 259 13.19 5.52 -7.42
C VAL A 259 14.66 5.20 -7.63
N LEU A 260 15.19 4.27 -6.82
CA LEU A 260 16.56 3.79 -6.90
C LEU A 260 16.56 2.27 -7.10
N ALA A 261 17.37 1.80 -8.05
CA ALA A 261 17.65 0.38 -8.21
C ALA A 261 18.99 0.04 -7.55
N LEU A 262 19.00 -1.03 -6.76
CA LEU A 262 20.21 -1.59 -6.19
C LEU A 262 20.99 -2.42 -7.22
N THR A 263 22.29 -2.60 -6.99
CA THR A 263 23.13 -3.47 -7.82
C THR A 263 22.85 -4.95 -7.57
N LYS A 264 22.37 -5.32 -6.38
CA LYS A 264 22.04 -6.70 -6.02
C LYS A 264 20.69 -6.73 -5.30
N PRO A 265 19.85 -7.77 -5.54
CA PRO A 265 18.62 -7.96 -4.77
C PRO A 265 18.91 -8.14 -3.28
N LEU A 266 18.05 -7.57 -2.45
CA LEU A 266 18.05 -7.71 -1.01
C LEU A 266 17.51 -9.08 -0.60
N GLN A 267 18.08 -9.61 0.49
CA GLN A 267 17.49 -10.72 1.21
C GLN A 267 16.61 -10.15 2.32
N PHE A 268 15.32 -10.49 2.28
CA PHE A 268 14.40 -10.04 3.31
C PHE A 268 14.61 -10.81 4.61
N THR A 269 14.62 -10.06 5.71
CA THR A 269 14.82 -10.54 7.09
C THR A 269 13.86 -9.81 8.01
N ASP A 270 13.87 -10.08 9.30
CA ASP A 270 13.03 -9.35 10.26
C ASP A 270 13.34 -7.84 10.33
N TYR A 271 14.52 -7.42 9.84
CA TYR A 271 14.99 -6.03 9.86
C TYR A 271 15.04 -5.38 8.47
N VAL A 272 14.75 -6.14 7.41
CA VAL A 272 14.75 -5.69 6.02
C VAL A 272 13.51 -6.26 5.34
N GLN A 273 12.49 -5.43 5.17
CA GLN A 273 11.22 -5.80 4.54
C GLN A 273 10.73 -4.63 3.69
N PRO A 274 10.02 -4.89 2.58
CA PRO A 274 9.43 -3.84 1.79
C PRO A 274 8.16 -3.30 2.45
N VAL A 275 7.89 -2.00 2.30
CA VAL A 275 6.57 -1.40 2.58
C VAL A 275 5.65 -1.60 1.38
N CYS A 276 4.34 -1.70 1.61
CA CYS A 276 3.39 -1.74 0.51
C CYS A 276 3.21 -0.34 -0.10
N LEU A 277 2.84 -0.30 -1.38
CA LEU A 277 2.35 0.92 -2.02
C LEU A 277 0.85 1.12 -1.71
N PRO A 278 0.33 2.35 -1.86
CA PRO A 278 -1.10 2.61 -1.85
C PRO A 278 -1.84 1.79 -2.92
N THR A 279 -3.08 1.37 -2.65
CA THR A 279 -3.93 0.74 -3.68
C THR A 279 -4.38 1.78 -4.71
N TYR A 280 -4.81 1.32 -5.89
CA TYR A 280 -5.27 2.23 -6.95
C TYR A 280 -6.56 2.96 -6.52
N GLY A 281 -6.47 4.28 -6.45
CA GLY A 281 -7.57 5.13 -5.98
C GLY A 281 -7.71 5.18 -4.46
N GLN A 282 -6.75 4.64 -3.69
CA GLN A 282 -6.71 4.85 -2.25
C GLN A 282 -6.69 6.36 -1.93
N ARG A 283 -7.71 6.81 -1.21
CA ARG A 283 -7.81 8.19 -0.73
C ARG A 283 -7.06 8.30 0.59
N LEU A 284 -6.42 9.46 0.78
CA LEU A 284 -5.98 9.86 2.12
C LEU A 284 -7.22 10.26 2.91
N VAL A 285 -7.27 9.86 4.18
CA VAL A 285 -8.36 10.17 5.09
C VAL A 285 -7.88 11.27 6.04
N ASP A 286 -8.57 12.41 6.04
CA ASP A 286 -8.24 13.54 6.91
C ASP A 286 -8.33 13.10 8.39
N GLY A 287 -7.34 13.49 9.19
CA GLY A 287 -7.20 13.06 10.58
C GLY A 287 -6.68 11.65 10.78
N GLN A 288 -6.45 10.86 9.71
CA GLN A 288 -5.81 9.55 9.84
C GLN A 288 -4.40 9.71 10.39
N MET A 289 -4.10 8.97 11.46
CA MET A 289 -2.75 8.90 12.02
C MET A 289 -1.85 8.10 11.09
N GLY A 290 -0.73 8.71 10.69
CA GLY A 290 0.41 8.03 10.09
C GLY A 290 1.65 8.14 10.97
N THR A 291 2.72 7.50 10.53
CA THR A 291 4.01 7.55 11.18
C THR A 291 5.07 7.98 10.18
N VAL A 292 5.87 8.96 10.57
CA VAL A 292 7.06 9.38 9.86
C VAL A 292 8.29 8.92 10.63
N THR A 293 9.32 8.50 9.91
CA THR A 293 10.57 8.02 10.50
C THR A 293 11.78 8.55 9.76
N GLY A 294 12.87 8.82 10.48
CA GLY A 294 14.11 9.28 9.89
C GLY A 294 15.21 9.67 10.89
N TRP A 295 16.34 10.10 10.34
CA TRP A 295 17.54 10.52 11.08
C TRP A 295 17.82 12.01 10.90
N GLY A 296 16.81 12.77 10.50
CA GLY A 296 16.89 14.22 10.36
C GLY A 296 17.17 14.91 11.68
N ASN A 297 17.27 16.22 11.60
CA ASN A 297 17.55 17.06 12.76
C ASN A 297 16.38 16.96 13.76
N VAL A 298 16.69 16.75 15.04
CA VAL A 298 15.66 16.71 16.10
C VAL A 298 15.09 18.11 16.40
N GLU A 299 15.82 19.15 16.01
CA GLU A 299 15.42 20.56 16.09
C GLU A 299 15.83 21.26 14.80
N TYR A 300 15.17 22.35 14.41
CA TYR A 300 15.46 23.04 13.13
C TYR A 300 16.94 23.47 12.97
N TYR A 301 17.57 23.94 14.05
CA TYR A 301 19.01 24.26 14.10
C TYR A 301 19.84 23.19 14.82
N GLY A 302 19.31 21.98 14.94
CA GLY A 302 19.92 20.86 15.65
C GLY A 302 20.84 20.01 14.77
N THR A 303 21.37 18.94 15.38
CA THR A 303 22.11 17.90 14.68
C THR A 303 21.20 16.75 14.30
N GLN A 304 21.58 16.02 13.25
CA GLN A 304 20.94 14.76 12.88
C GLN A 304 20.89 13.78 14.06
N ALA A 305 19.79 13.03 14.15
CA ALA A 305 19.66 12.00 15.15
C ALA A 305 20.60 10.83 14.85
N ASN A 306 21.31 10.34 15.87
CA ASN A 306 22.15 9.13 15.72
C ASN A 306 21.30 7.85 15.68
N ILE A 307 20.15 7.87 16.36
CA ILE A 307 19.18 6.79 16.43
C ILE A 307 17.96 7.21 15.62
N LEU A 308 17.38 6.26 14.88
CA LEU A 308 16.19 6.47 14.06
C LEU A 308 15.07 6.99 14.94
N GLN A 309 14.46 8.11 14.55
CA GLN A 309 13.30 8.65 15.24
C GLN A 309 12.02 8.16 14.59
N GLU A 310 10.96 8.04 15.38
CA GLU A 310 9.59 7.79 14.93
C GLU A 310 8.62 8.83 15.51
N ALA A 311 7.68 9.30 14.69
CA ALA A 311 6.69 10.29 15.10
C ALA A 311 5.32 10.00 14.50
N HIS A 312 4.29 9.95 15.36
CA HIS A 312 2.90 9.79 14.93
C HIS A 312 2.24 11.15 14.72
N ILE A 313 1.76 11.39 13.49
CA ILE A 313 1.18 12.67 13.07
C ILE A 313 -0.08 12.43 12.21
N PRO A 314 -1.13 13.25 12.37
CA PRO A 314 -2.35 13.11 11.59
C PRO A 314 -2.21 13.76 10.20
N ILE A 315 -2.89 13.20 9.21
CA ILE A 315 -3.09 13.84 7.91
C ILE A 315 -3.98 15.09 8.08
N ILE A 316 -3.58 16.20 7.48
CA ILE A 316 -4.33 17.45 7.44
C ILE A 316 -5.03 17.55 6.09
N SER A 317 -6.28 18.03 6.10
CA SER A 317 -7.06 18.21 4.86
C SER A 317 -6.42 19.24 3.94
N ASP A 318 -6.57 19.04 2.63
CA ASP A 318 -6.03 19.97 1.62
C ASP A 318 -6.56 21.41 1.81
N ALA A 319 -7.81 21.55 2.28
CA ALA A 319 -8.44 22.85 2.55
C ALA A 319 -7.80 23.59 3.73
N VAL A 320 -7.49 22.88 4.82
CA VAL A 320 -6.79 23.47 5.97
C VAL A 320 -5.34 23.77 5.59
N CYS A 321 -4.66 22.85 4.91
CA CYS A 321 -3.25 23.05 4.61
C CYS A 321 -2.98 24.20 3.63
N ASN A 322 -3.92 24.48 2.73
CA ASN A 322 -3.85 25.63 1.82
C ASN A 322 -4.54 26.89 2.35
N ALA A 323 -5.00 26.91 3.60
CA ALA A 323 -5.53 28.13 4.20
C ALA A 323 -4.44 29.23 4.29
N PRO A 324 -4.81 30.52 4.29
CA PRO A 324 -3.85 31.64 4.29
C PRO A 324 -2.86 31.65 5.47
N ASP A 325 -3.26 31.11 6.61
CA ASP A 325 -2.42 30.99 7.82
C ASP A 325 -1.48 29.77 7.79
N TYR A 326 -1.70 28.85 6.84
CA TYR A 326 -0.86 27.69 6.57
C TYR A 326 0.04 27.96 5.36
N TYR A 327 -0.14 27.26 4.24
CA TYR A 327 0.71 27.38 3.06
C TYR A 327 0.12 28.22 1.93
N ASP A 328 -1.04 28.84 2.13
CA ASP A 328 -1.63 29.80 1.19
C ASP A 328 -1.58 29.34 -0.29
N ASN A 329 -2.23 28.21 -0.57
CA ASN A 329 -2.32 27.59 -1.90
C ASN A 329 -1.00 27.06 -2.52
N GLN A 330 0.11 26.98 -1.78
CA GLN A 330 1.36 26.40 -2.28
C GLN A 330 1.32 24.86 -2.38
N VAL A 331 0.43 24.18 -1.65
CA VAL A 331 0.37 22.70 -1.62
C VAL A 331 -0.49 22.20 -2.78
N THR A 332 0.15 21.54 -3.74
CA THR A 332 -0.52 21.06 -4.96
C THR A 332 -1.22 19.71 -4.75
N THR A 333 -2.03 19.29 -5.72
CA THR A 333 -2.73 17.98 -5.71
C THR A 333 -1.82 16.74 -5.66
N THR A 334 -0.51 16.92 -5.92
CA THR A 334 0.52 15.89 -5.83
C THR A 334 1.18 15.81 -4.46
N MET A 335 0.77 16.69 -3.54
CA MET A 335 1.25 16.78 -2.18
C MET A 335 0.11 16.55 -1.19
N PHE A 336 0.45 16.42 0.08
CA PHE A 336 -0.47 16.53 1.22
C PHE A 336 0.32 16.94 2.46
N CYS A 337 -0.39 17.34 3.51
CA CYS A 337 0.22 17.76 4.76
C CYS A 337 -0.09 16.79 5.88
N ALA A 338 0.84 16.65 6.81
CA ALA A 338 0.61 15.92 8.05
C ALA A 338 1.35 16.59 9.20
N GLY A 339 0.74 16.60 10.37
CA GLY A 339 1.27 17.29 11.54
C GLY A 339 0.18 17.81 12.46
N TYR A 340 0.58 18.40 13.57
CA TYR A 340 -0.34 19.05 14.50
C TYR A 340 -0.41 20.55 14.23
N GLU A 341 -1.60 21.14 14.35
CA GLU A 341 -1.79 22.59 14.18
C GLU A 341 -0.89 23.41 15.12
N LYS A 342 -0.68 22.94 16.35
CA LYS A 342 0.20 23.60 17.33
C LYS A 342 1.69 23.43 17.02
N GLY A 343 2.05 22.62 16.04
CA GLY A 343 3.43 22.19 15.80
C GLY A 343 3.90 21.18 16.85
N GLY A 344 5.18 21.23 17.20
CA GLY A 344 5.83 20.38 18.20
C GLY A 344 6.37 19.06 17.68
N THR A 345 5.62 18.35 16.82
CA THR A 345 6.06 17.09 16.20
C THR A 345 5.93 17.17 14.68
N ASP A 346 7.04 16.95 13.97
CA ASP A 346 7.15 17.10 12.53
C ASP A 346 8.38 16.35 11.99
N SER A 347 8.47 16.16 10.68
CA SER A 347 9.72 15.81 10.00
C SER A 347 10.63 17.04 9.82
N CYS A 348 11.93 16.83 9.70
CA CYS A 348 12.89 17.92 9.59
C CYS A 348 14.02 17.64 8.56
N GLN A 349 15.01 18.54 8.47
CA GLN A 349 16.12 18.39 7.52
C GLN A 349 16.86 17.06 7.75
N GLY A 350 17.02 16.27 6.69
CA GLY A 350 17.60 14.92 6.74
C GLY A 350 16.56 13.79 6.75
N ASP A 351 15.30 14.07 7.10
CA ASP A 351 14.21 13.08 6.96
C ASP A 351 13.69 12.98 5.52
N SER A 352 14.05 13.96 4.67
CA SER A 352 13.72 14.02 3.24
C SER A 352 13.85 12.67 2.54
N GLY A 353 12.86 12.32 1.72
CA GLY A 353 12.82 11.01 1.06
C GLY A 353 12.38 9.84 1.94
N GLY A 354 12.32 10.04 3.26
CA GLY A 354 11.83 9.07 4.23
C GLY A 354 10.33 8.79 4.10
N PRO A 355 9.86 7.68 4.71
CA PRO A 355 8.49 7.24 4.64
C PRO A 355 7.55 8.06 5.52
N PHE A 356 6.35 8.34 4.99
CA PHE A 356 5.14 8.49 5.80
C PHE A 356 4.26 7.25 5.56
N VAL A 357 4.04 6.45 6.59
CA VAL A 357 3.29 5.19 6.51
C VAL A 357 2.09 5.15 7.42
N ALA A 358 1.02 4.51 6.98
CA ALA A 358 -0.14 4.21 7.82
C ALA A 358 -0.58 2.76 7.62
N ALA A 359 -1.12 2.16 8.68
CA ALA A 359 -1.71 0.84 8.61
C ALA A 359 -3.15 0.93 8.08
N ASP A 360 -3.53 -0.02 7.23
CA ASP A 360 -4.92 -0.28 6.85
C ASP A 360 -5.22 -1.78 6.83
N SER A 361 -6.51 -2.11 6.68
CA SER A 361 -7.02 -3.46 6.56
C SER A 361 -7.67 -3.72 5.19
N LEU A 362 -7.32 -2.92 4.16
CA LEU A 362 -7.92 -3.02 2.82
C LEU A 362 -7.71 -4.39 2.17
N SER A 363 -6.67 -5.12 2.60
CA SER A 363 -6.29 -6.46 2.09
C SER A 363 -6.74 -7.62 2.98
N LYS A 364 -7.75 -7.40 3.86
CA LYS A 364 -8.17 -8.31 4.96
C LYS A 364 -7.12 -8.54 6.05
N THR A 365 -5.84 -8.31 5.76
CA THR A 365 -4.74 -8.30 6.72
C THR A 365 -4.27 -6.87 6.96
N SER A 366 -3.82 -6.58 8.18
CA SER A 366 -3.20 -5.30 8.52
C SER A 366 -1.89 -5.15 7.74
N ARG A 367 -1.75 -4.06 6.99
CA ARG A 367 -0.54 -3.73 6.23
C ARG A 367 -0.24 -2.25 6.34
N TYR A 368 1.04 -1.94 6.49
CA TYR A 368 1.58 -0.58 6.36
C TYR A 368 1.76 -0.23 4.89
N ARG A 369 1.26 0.94 4.50
CA ARG A 369 1.42 1.49 3.15
C ARG A 369 2.16 2.82 3.18
N LEU A 370 3.02 3.02 2.19
CA LEU A 370 3.75 4.26 1.97
C LEU A 370 2.81 5.31 1.35
N LEU A 371 2.11 6.06 2.19
CA LEU A 371 1.16 7.08 1.72
C LEU A 371 1.89 8.35 1.26
N GLY A 372 3.05 8.64 1.85
CA GLY A 372 3.83 9.83 1.56
C GLY A 372 5.34 9.62 1.56
N VAL A 373 6.03 10.54 0.89
CA VAL A 373 7.49 10.71 0.94
C VAL A 373 7.77 12.10 1.51
N VAL A 374 8.60 12.21 2.55
CA VAL A 374 8.99 13.50 3.15
C VAL A 374 9.60 14.40 2.08
N SER A 375 9.08 15.61 1.91
CA SER A 375 9.49 16.52 0.84
C SER A 375 10.01 17.85 1.37
N TRP A 376 9.16 18.67 1.99
CA TRP A 376 9.53 20.01 2.45
C TRP A 376 8.64 20.50 3.61
N GLY A 377 8.97 21.67 4.16
CA GLY A 377 8.19 22.37 5.17
C GLY A 377 8.79 23.74 5.49
N THR A 378 8.01 24.65 6.07
CA THR A 378 8.55 25.93 6.57
C THR A 378 9.05 25.75 8.00
N GLY A 379 10.37 25.73 8.18
CA GLY A 379 10.95 25.38 9.48
C GLY A 379 10.75 23.89 9.78
N CYS A 380 10.78 23.53 11.07
CA CYS A 380 10.36 22.22 11.55
C CYS A 380 9.48 22.41 12.79
N ALA A 381 8.38 21.67 12.87
CA ALA A 381 7.51 21.63 14.06
C ALA A 381 6.94 22.99 14.50
N MET A 382 6.79 23.93 13.57
CA MET A 382 6.18 25.24 13.83
C MET A 382 4.65 25.16 13.79
N ALA A 383 3.99 25.99 14.60
CA ALA A 383 2.54 26.10 14.58
C ALA A 383 2.05 26.52 13.17
N LYS A 384 1.02 25.83 12.68
CA LYS A 384 0.41 26.02 11.35
C LYS A 384 1.36 25.87 10.16
N LYS A 385 2.55 25.28 10.35
CA LYS A 385 3.49 24.92 9.28
C LYS A 385 3.81 23.42 9.37
N PRO A 386 2.83 22.54 9.08
CA PRO A 386 3.03 21.09 9.12
C PRO A 386 3.96 20.63 7.99
N GLY A 387 4.60 19.47 8.14
CA GLY A 387 5.37 18.85 7.07
C GLY A 387 4.54 18.58 5.80
N VAL A 388 5.16 18.77 4.65
CA VAL A 388 4.58 18.52 3.32
C VAL A 388 5.23 17.29 2.70
N TYR A 389 4.37 16.39 2.21
CA TYR A 389 4.75 15.07 1.72
C TYR A 389 4.29 14.90 0.27
N THR A 390 5.10 14.24 -0.55
CA THR A 390 4.68 13.81 -1.88
C THR A 390 3.62 12.70 -1.74
N ARG A 391 2.46 12.88 -2.38
CA ARG A 391 1.32 11.95 -2.34
C ARG A 391 1.58 10.76 -3.25
N VAL A 392 2.09 9.64 -2.71
CA VAL A 392 2.54 8.47 -3.47
C VAL A 392 1.47 7.87 -4.37
N SER A 393 0.19 7.90 -3.95
CA SER A 393 -0.93 7.40 -4.76
C SER A 393 -1.09 8.10 -6.11
N ARG A 394 -0.54 9.32 -6.29
CA ARG A 394 -0.53 10.05 -7.57
C ARG A 394 0.56 9.60 -8.54
N PHE A 395 1.53 8.82 -8.06
CA PHE A 395 2.73 8.43 -8.81
C PHE A 395 2.81 6.92 -9.08
N LEU A 396 1.82 6.11 -8.70
CA LEU A 396 1.89 4.65 -8.86
C LEU A 396 2.19 4.20 -10.30
N PRO A 397 1.52 4.72 -11.35
CA PRO A 397 1.86 4.35 -12.72
C PRO A 397 3.28 4.79 -13.12
N TRP A 398 3.74 5.93 -12.61
CA TRP A 398 5.09 6.43 -12.85
C TRP A 398 6.14 5.54 -12.17
N ILE A 399 5.94 5.16 -10.91
CA ILE A 399 6.83 4.23 -10.17
C ILE A 399 6.93 2.91 -10.93
N SER A 400 5.77 2.35 -11.29
CA SER A 400 5.65 1.09 -12.03
C SER A 400 6.39 1.12 -13.38
N SER A 401 6.21 2.19 -14.18
CA SER A 401 6.94 2.36 -15.43
C SER A 401 8.44 2.60 -15.23
N ALA A 402 8.84 3.40 -14.24
CA ALA A 402 10.26 3.66 -13.97
C ALA A 402 11.01 2.37 -13.63
N MET A 403 10.41 1.52 -12.79
CA MET A 403 10.99 0.23 -12.42
C MET A 403 11.19 -0.66 -13.65
N ARG A 404 10.18 -0.79 -14.51
CA ARG A 404 10.28 -1.62 -15.71
C ARG A 404 11.26 -1.09 -16.76
N THR A 405 11.29 0.23 -16.97
CA THR A 405 12.12 0.84 -18.02
C THR A 405 13.61 0.86 -17.65
N TYR A 406 13.94 1.04 -16.37
CA TYR A 406 15.31 1.33 -15.94
C TYR A 406 15.97 0.25 -15.06
N GLU A 407 15.36 -0.93 -14.89
CA GLU A 407 15.92 -2.04 -14.09
C GLU A 407 17.38 -2.39 -14.47
N ASN A 408 17.70 -2.32 -15.75
CA ASN A 408 19.01 -2.65 -16.31
C ASN A 408 19.75 -1.44 -16.89
N SER A 409 19.44 -0.23 -16.43
CA SER A 409 20.00 1.02 -16.96
C SER A 409 20.79 1.77 -15.89
N PRO A 410 22.10 1.56 -15.75
CA PRO A 410 22.92 2.24 -14.76
C PRO A 410 22.91 3.77 -14.93
N GLY A 411 23.17 4.49 -13.84
CA GLY A 411 23.30 5.96 -13.84
C GLY A 411 22.05 6.71 -13.37
N VAL A 412 22.07 8.04 -13.55
CA VAL A 412 20.95 8.91 -13.17
C VAL A 412 20.12 9.23 -14.40
N HIS A 413 18.82 8.98 -14.30
CA HIS A 413 17.85 9.19 -15.36
C HIS A 413 16.72 10.10 -14.89
N LYS A 414 16.07 10.73 -15.86
CA LYS A 414 14.83 11.48 -15.64
C LYS A 414 13.73 10.84 -16.48
N MET A 415 12.57 10.62 -15.87
CA MET A 415 11.41 10.07 -16.57
C MET A 415 10.21 10.98 -16.43
N ALA A 416 9.58 11.33 -17.55
CA ALA A 416 8.31 12.04 -17.54
C ALA A 416 7.19 11.16 -17.00
N ARG A 417 5.98 11.73 -16.92
CA ARG A 417 4.78 10.96 -16.62
C ARG A 417 4.68 9.78 -17.59
N ALA A 418 4.31 8.60 -17.08
CA ALA A 418 4.02 7.46 -17.94
C ALA A 418 3.01 7.89 -19.00
N ALA A 419 3.35 7.71 -20.28
CA ALA A 419 2.39 7.85 -21.35
C ALA A 419 1.30 6.83 -21.08
N THR A 420 0.07 7.29 -20.86
CA THR A 420 -1.09 6.42 -20.90
C THR A 420 -1.19 5.89 -22.33
N ALA A 421 -0.83 4.62 -22.52
CA ALA A 421 -1.04 3.93 -23.79
C ALA A 421 -2.54 3.82 -24.09
#